data_AF-A0A950X0C5-F1
#
_entry.id   AF-A0A950X0C5-F1
#
_cell.length_a   1.000
_cell.length_b   1.000
_cell.length_c   1.000
_cell.angle_alpha   90.00
_cell.angle_beta   90.00
_cell.angle_gamma   90.00
#
_symmetry.space_group_name_H-M   'P 1'
#
loop_
_entity.id
_entity.type
_entity.pdbx_description
1 polymer ?
#
loop_
_entity_poly.entity_id
_entity_poly.type
_entity_poly.pdbx_seq_one_letter_code
_entity_poly.pdbx_strand_id
1 'polypeptide(L)'
;ERPPLQFWLIAAGATSVVAWFLLGRSHGWQLDRADLLIVIACIGCAYGYAEGGLISQEIGGWRAICWALAFSMPLGAGLLIGYATLKAGIIHAPGGSAWFGLLYQVLVSQFLGFAFYYRGLALGGVAKMSQIQQLQAVLAVLAASLVLGEQIETRLWIVLGLLLVAVAAARWSLSER
;
A
#
# COMPACT_ATOMS: atom_id res chain seq x y z
N GLU A 1 -3.03 -19.57 -2.18
CA GLU A 1 -1.74 -19.95 -2.83
C GLU A 1 -0.83 -20.66 -1.83
N ARG A 2 0.17 -21.43 -2.29
CA ARG A 2 1.15 -22.11 -1.40
C ARG A 2 2.60 -21.73 -1.78
N PRO A 3 3.06 -20.51 -1.45
CA PRO A 3 4.42 -20.07 -1.77
C PRO A 3 5.47 -21.00 -1.14
N PRO A 4 6.61 -21.26 -1.82
CA PRO A 4 7.67 -22.10 -1.29
C PRO A 4 8.36 -21.45 -0.08
N LEU A 5 9.05 -22.24 0.74
CA LEU A 5 9.77 -21.73 1.91
C LEU A 5 10.78 -20.64 1.55
N GLN A 6 11.46 -20.77 0.40
CA GLN A 6 12.42 -19.78 -0.10
C GLN A 6 11.81 -18.39 -0.23
N PHE A 7 10.58 -18.30 -0.77
CA PHE A 7 9.84 -17.04 -0.87
C PHE A 7 9.68 -16.38 0.50
N TRP A 8 9.27 -17.15 1.52
CA TRP A 8 9.07 -16.66 2.87
C TRP A 8 10.36 -16.20 3.53
N LEU A 9 11.46 -16.93 3.34
CA LEU A 9 12.78 -16.54 3.86
C LEU A 9 13.26 -15.22 3.23
N ILE A 10 13.10 -15.05 1.92
CA ILE A 10 13.46 -13.80 1.22
C ILE A 10 12.58 -12.64 1.70
N ALA A 11 11.26 -12.84 1.80
CA ALA A 11 10.33 -11.82 2.26
C ALA A 11 10.59 -11.40 3.71
N ALA A 12 10.86 -12.37 4.60
CA ALA A 12 11.22 -12.10 6.00
C ALA A 12 12.55 -11.33 6.07
N GLY A 13 13.57 -11.76 5.33
CA GLY A 13 14.87 -11.08 5.27
C GLY A 13 14.76 -9.64 4.78
N ALA A 14 14.04 -9.40 3.68
CA ALA A 14 13.80 -8.06 3.16
C ALA A 14 13.06 -7.16 4.17
N THR A 15 12.04 -7.71 4.83
CA THR A 15 11.30 -7.01 5.90
C THR A 15 12.22 -6.65 7.06
N SER A 16 13.09 -7.56 7.50
CA SER A 16 14.05 -7.30 8.56
C SER A 16 15.07 -6.21 8.19
N VAL A 17 15.54 -6.15 6.94
CA VAL A 17 16.43 -5.08 6.46
C VAL A 17 15.75 -3.72 6.52
N VAL A 18 14.50 -3.63 6.05
CA VAL A 18 13.71 -2.39 6.11
C VAL A 18 13.44 -2.00 7.56
N ALA A 19 13.05 -2.96 8.41
CA ALA A 19 12.80 -2.71 9.83
C ALA A 19 14.06 -2.20 10.54
N TRP A 20 15.22 -2.82 10.29
CA TRP A 20 16.50 -2.37 10.84
C TRP A 20 16.83 -0.93 10.41
N PHE A 21 16.64 -0.60 9.13
CA PHE A 21 16.85 0.74 8.63
C PHE A 21 15.93 1.76 9.30
N LEU A 22 14.64 1.45 9.45
CA LEU A 22 13.66 2.32 10.08
C LEU A 22 13.93 2.50 11.59
N LEU A 23 14.32 1.43 12.30
CA LEU A 23 14.73 1.50 13.70
C LEU A 23 16.00 2.33 13.89
N GLY A 24 16.90 2.34 12.92
CA GLY A 24 18.05 3.25 12.91
C GLY A 24 17.69 4.73 12.73
N ARG A 25 16.47 5.02 12.26
CA ARG A 25 15.92 6.39 12.12
C ARG A 25 14.92 6.75 13.22
N SER A 26 14.42 5.78 13.98
CA SER A 26 13.49 6.04 15.06
C SER A 26 14.24 6.69 16.23
N HIS A 27 13.59 7.61 16.93
CA HIS A 27 14.14 8.25 18.13
C HIS A 27 13.98 7.33 19.37
N GLY A 28 14.24 6.02 19.21
CA GLY A 28 14.14 5.01 20.27
C GLY A 28 13.23 3.82 19.93
N TRP A 29 13.06 2.93 20.93
CA TRP A 29 12.29 1.68 20.86
C TRP A 29 10.92 1.80 21.56
N GLN A 30 10.29 2.97 21.49
CA GLN A 30 8.99 3.19 22.13
C GLN A 30 7.88 2.71 21.21
N LEU A 31 7.01 1.85 21.73
CA LEU A 31 5.83 1.37 21.03
C LEU A 31 4.62 2.18 21.52
N ASP A 32 4.04 2.98 20.65
CA ASP A 32 2.83 3.74 20.94
C ASP A 32 1.57 2.96 20.50
N ARG A 33 0.41 3.34 21.03
CA ARG A 33 -0.89 2.83 20.60
C ARG A 33 -1.11 3.05 19.10
N ALA A 34 -0.57 4.14 18.55
CA ALA A 34 -0.62 4.42 17.11
C ALA A 34 0.07 3.32 16.29
N ASP A 35 1.21 2.80 16.77
CA ASP A 35 1.95 1.74 16.07
C ASP A 35 1.13 0.44 16.01
N LEU A 36 0.45 0.09 17.11
CA LEU A 36 -0.43 -1.07 17.15
C LEU A 36 -1.60 -0.94 16.17
N LEU A 37 -2.19 0.27 16.07
CA LEU A 37 -3.25 0.53 15.10
C LEU A 37 -2.76 0.40 13.66
N ILE A 38 -1.53 0.83 13.36
CA ILE A 38 -0.92 0.65 12.03
C ILE A 38 -0.74 -0.84 11.73
N VAL A 39 -0.27 -1.65 12.69
CA VAL A 39 -0.12 -3.10 12.49
C VAL A 39 -1.47 -3.76 12.19
N ILE A 40 -2.51 -3.42 12.96
CA ILE A 40 -3.88 -3.93 12.72
C ILE A 40 -4.38 -3.49 11.34
N ALA A 41 -4.16 -2.22 10.97
CA ALA A 41 -4.52 -1.70 9.65
C ALA A 41 -3.78 -2.43 8.53
N CYS A 42 -2.49 -2.70 8.67
CA CYS A 42 -1.69 -3.47 7.71
C CYS A 42 -2.23 -4.88 7.52
N ILE A 43 -2.57 -5.59 8.60
CA ILE A 43 -3.18 -6.93 8.54
C ILE A 43 -4.53 -6.86 7.82
N GLY A 44 -5.38 -5.90 8.20
CA GLY A 44 -6.68 -5.69 7.56
C GLY A 44 -6.57 -5.37 6.07
N CYS A 45 -5.63 -4.51 5.68
CA CYS A 45 -5.35 -4.19 4.29
C CYS A 45 -4.82 -5.41 3.52
N ALA A 46 -3.88 -6.17 4.09
CA ALA A 46 -3.33 -7.36 3.45
C ALA A 46 -4.43 -8.41 3.19
N TYR A 47 -5.29 -8.65 4.17
CA TYR A 47 -6.45 -9.53 4.04
C TYR A 47 -7.43 -9.00 2.98
N GLY A 48 -7.79 -7.72 3.05
CA GLY A 48 -8.69 -7.07 2.10
C GLY A 48 -8.18 -7.12 0.66
N TYR A 49 -6.87 -6.99 0.45
CA TYR A 49 -6.28 -7.11 -0.89
C TYR A 49 -6.25 -8.55 -1.39
N ALA A 50 -5.98 -9.53 -0.52
CA ALA A 50 -6.00 -10.94 -0.89
C ALA A 50 -7.41 -11.37 -1.32
N GLU A 51 -8.41 -11.10 -0.47
CA GLU A 51 -9.82 -11.40 -0.77
C GLU A 51 -10.35 -10.58 -1.95
N GLY A 52 -9.99 -9.29 -2.02
CA GLY A 52 -10.35 -8.43 -3.15
C GLY A 52 -9.79 -8.94 -4.47
N GLY A 53 -8.57 -9.51 -4.46
CA GLY A 53 -7.97 -10.19 -5.60
C GLY A 53 -8.78 -11.43 -6.04
N LEU A 54 -9.22 -12.26 -5.09
CA LEU A 54 -10.05 -13.44 -5.36
C LEU A 54 -11.41 -13.06 -5.93
N ILE A 55 -12.14 -12.15 -5.28
CA ILE A 55 -13.44 -11.65 -5.77
C ILE A 55 -13.30 -11.04 -7.18
N SER A 56 -12.20 -10.35 -7.44
CA SER A 56 -11.93 -9.75 -8.75
C SER A 56 -11.73 -10.76 -9.87
N GLN A 57 -11.38 -12.02 -9.56
CA GLN A 57 -11.36 -13.10 -10.54
C GLN A 57 -12.77 -13.52 -10.96
N GLU A 58 -13.75 -13.46 -10.05
CA GLU A 58 -15.13 -13.87 -10.30
C GLU A 58 -15.97 -12.78 -10.98
N ILE A 59 -15.94 -11.56 -10.44
CA ILE A 59 -16.83 -10.48 -10.91
C ILE A 59 -16.11 -9.39 -11.71
N GLY A 60 -14.78 -9.43 -11.79
CA GLY A 60 -13.94 -8.44 -12.44
C GLY A 60 -13.55 -7.27 -11.53
N GLY A 61 -12.32 -6.77 -11.68
CA GLY A 61 -11.71 -5.78 -10.77
C GLY A 61 -12.47 -4.45 -10.64
N TRP A 62 -13.07 -3.94 -11.72
CA TRP A 62 -13.85 -2.70 -11.65
C TRP A 62 -15.16 -2.88 -10.86
N ARG A 63 -15.81 -4.06 -10.95
CA ARG A 63 -17.03 -4.35 -10.16
C ARG A 63 -16.70 -4.58 -8.71
N ALA A 64 -15.58 -5.25 -8.43
CA ALA A 64 -15.09 -5.47 -7.08
C ALA A 64 -14.84 -4.15 -6.35
N ILE A 65 -14.15 -3.17 -6.98
CA ILE A 65 -13.93 -1.87 -6.34
C ILE A 65 -15.22 -1.07 -6.16
N CYS A 66 -16.15 -1.09 -7.12
CA CYS A 66 -17.46 -0.44 -6.96
C CYS A 66 -18.23 -0.97 -5.75
N TRP A 67 -18.29 -2.30 -5.58
CA TRP A 67 -18.96 -2.90 -4.43
C TRP A 67 -18.23 -2.63 -3.11
N ALA A 68 -16.90 -2.69 -3.10
CA ALA A 68 -16.11 -2.33 -1.93
C ALA A 68 -16.37 -0.88 -1.49
N LEU A 69 -16.45 0.06 -2.43
CA LEU A 69 -16.79 1.45 -2.17
C LEU A 69 -18.23 1.60 -1.66
N ALA A 70 -19.20 0.94 -2.31
CA ALA A 70 -20.60 0.99 -1.89
C ALA A 70 -20.80 0.48 -0.45
N PHE A 71 -20.13 -0.61 -0.07
CA PHE A 71 -20.23 -1.16 1.29
C PHE A 71 -19.42 -0.37 2.34
N SER A 72 -18.30 0.26 1.95
CA SER A 72 -17.50 1.07 2.87
C SER A 72 -18.00 2.50 3.03
N MET A 73 -18.80 3.00 2.08
CA MET A 73 -19.33 4.37 2.10
C MET A 73 -20.09 4.74 3.39
N PRO A 74 -21.02 3.91 3.92
CA PRO A 74 -21.74 4.26 5.14
C PRO A 74 -20.82 4.40 6.35
N LEU A 75 -19.81 3.52 6.46
CA LEU A 75 -18.82 3.59 7.51
C LEU A 75 -17.94 4.84 7.36
N GLY A 76 -17.45 5.12 6.16
CA GLY A 76 -16.64 6.31 5.88
C GLY A 76 -17.39 7.62 6.14
N ALA A 77 -18.65 7.70 5.71
CA ALA A 77 -19.52 8.84 5.98
C ALA A 77 -19.79 9.01 7.48
N GLY A 78 -20.09 7.92 8.19
CA GLY A 78 -20.30 7.95 9.64
C GLY A 78 -19.07 8.43 10.41
N LEU A 79 -17.87 7.96 10.03
CA LEU A 79 -16.60 8.41 10.61
C LEU A 79 -16.32 9.89 10.33
N LEU A 80 -16.57 10.35 9.11
CA LEU A 80 -16.41 11.76 8.73
C LEU A 80 -17.35 12.66 9.54
N ILE A 81 -18.63 12.29 9.64
CA ILE A 81 -19.62 13.03 10.42
C ILE A 81 -19.24 13.03 11.89
N GLY A 82 -18.86 11.88 12.46
CA GLY A 82 -18.43 11.77 13.86
C GLY A 82 -17.19 12.60 14.15
N TYR A 83 -16.21 12.62 13.24
CA TYR A 83 -15.04 13.48 13.36
C TYR A 83 -15.42 14.96 13.33
N ALA A 84 -16.29 15.36 12.39
CA ALA A 84 -16.75 16.74 12.24
C ALA A 84 -17.50 17.24 13.48
N THR A 85 -18.35 16.40 14.08
CA THR A 85 -19.12 16.76 15.29
C THR A 85 -18.22 16.85 16.52
N LEU A 86 -17.28 15.92 16.70
CA LEU A 86 -16.36 15.92 17.84
C LEU A 86 -15.36 17.09 17.83
N LYS A 87 -14.94 17.56 16.65
CA LYS A 87 -13.98 18.66 16.50
C LYS A 87 -14.60 20.05 16.62
N ALA A 88 -15.94 20.18 16.72
CA ALA A 88 -16.68 21.44 16.92
C ALA A 88 -16.20 22.63 16.05
N GLY A 89 -15.67 22.36 14.86
CA GLY A 89 -14.99 23.34 14.03
C GLY A 89 -15.54 23.31 12.61
N ILE A 90 -15.78 24.49 12.06
CA ILE A 90 -16.08 24.68 10.64
C ILE A 90 -14.97 24.00 9.85
N ILE A 91 -15.31 22.92 9.14
CA ILE A 91 -14.42 22.37 8.12
C ILE A 91 -14.37 23.44 7.05
N HIS A 92 -13.31 24.26 7.04
CA HIS A 92 -13.12 25.22 5.98
C HIS A 92 -13.09 24.46 4.66
N ALA A 93 -13.96 24.86 3.73
CA ALA A 93 -13.99 24.28 2.40
C ALA A 93 -12.58 24.40 1.82
N PRO A 94 -11.95 23.28 1.42
CA PRO A 94 -10.62 23.32 0.85
C PRO A 94 -10.59 24.24 -0.38
N GLY A 95 -9.46 24.89 -0.64
CA GLY A 95 -9.28 25.68 -1.86
C GLY A 95 -9.40 24.81 -3.13
N GLY A 96 -9.56 25.45 -4.30
CA GLY A 96 -9.75 24.74 -5.57
C GLY A 96 -8.65 23.70 -5.89
N SER A 97 -7.40 23.97 -5.50
CA SER A 97 -6.29 23.03 -5.65
C SER A 97 -6.46 21.75 -4.82
N ALA A 98 -6.98 21.85 -3.60
CA ALA A 98 -7.23 20.70 -2.74
C ALA A 98 -8.38 19.84 -3.28
N TRP A 99 -9.43 20.46 -3.82
CA TRP A 99 -10.49 19.73 -4.54
C TRP A 99 -9.97 19.04 -5.79
N PHE A 100 -9.12 19.69 -6.57
CA PHE A 100 -8.49 19.08 -7.74
C PHE A 100 -7.62 17.88 -7.33
N GLY A 101 -6.80 18.03 -6.29
CA GLY A 101 -6.00 16.94 -5.73
C GLY A 101 -6.85 15.77 -5.25
N LEU A 102 -7.96 16.05 -4.56
CA LEU A 102 -8.92 15.03 -4.14
C LEU A 102 -9.57 14.32 -5.33
N LEU A 103 -10.01 15.07 -6.35
CA LEU A 103 -10.65 14.52 -7.54
C LEU A 103 -9.69 13.62 -8.33
N TYR A 104 -8.45 14.08 -8.50
CA TYR A 104 -7.38 13.28 -9.11
C TYR A 104 -7.15 12.01 -8.31
N GLN A 105 -7.03 12.12 -6.98
CA GLN A 105 -6.78 10.98 -6.11
C GLN A 105 -7.92 9.95 -6.18
N VAL A 106 -9.19 10.39 -6.17
CA VAL A 106 -10.34 9.49 -6.18
C VAL A 106 -10.55 8.85 -7.55
N LEU A 107 -10.52 9.63 -8.63
CA LEU A 107 -10.84 9.12 -9.97
C LEU A 107 -9.68 8.36 -10.60
N VAL A 108 -8.47 8.91 -10.52
CA VAL A 108 -7.29 8.37 -11.21
C VAL A 108 -6.58 7.36 -10.32
N SER A 109 -6.08 7.79 -9.17
CA SER A 109 -5.27 6.91 -8.31
C SER A 109 -6.10 5.77 -7.73
N GLN A 110 -7.27 6.09 -7.18
CA GLN A 110 -8.07 5.11 -6.47
C GLN A 110 -8.98 4.31 -7.40
N PHE A 111 -9.90 4.94 -8.11
CA PHE A 111 -10.86 4.18 -8.92
C PHE A 111 -10.19 3.48 -10.12
N LEU A 112 -9.53 4.25 -11.01
CA LEU A 112 -8.89 3.69 -12.19
C LEU A 112 -7.68 2.81 -11.82
N GLY A 113 -6.84 3.28 -10.90
CA GLY A 113 -5.70 2.52 -10.41
C GLY A 113 -6.10 1.18 -9.78
N PHE A 114 -7.13 1.15 -8.92
CA PHE A 114 -7.60 -0.11 -8.34
C PHE A 114 -8.24 -1.05 -9.36
N ALA A 115 -8.92 -0.53 -10.37
CA ALA A 115 -9.47 -1.37 -11.44
C ALA A 115 -8.36 -2.17 -12.14
N PHE A 116 -7.23 -1.51 -12.47
CA PHE A 116 -6.05 -2.19 -13.03
C PHE A 116 -5.32 -3.05 -12.01
N TYR A 117 -5.18 -2.59 -10.77
CA TYR A 117 -4.50 -3.32 -9.72
C TYR A 117 -5.20 -4.64 -9.40
N TYR A 118 -6.53 -4.63 -9.22
CA TYR A 118 -7.32 -5.84 -9.00
C TYR A 118 -7.33 -6.76 -10.22
N ARG A 119 -7.34 -6.19 -11.43
CA ARG A 119 -7.14 -7.00 -12.65
C ARG A 119 -5.77 -7.66 -12.65
N GLY A 120 -4.72 -6.95 -12.23
CA GLY A 120 -3.37 -7.49 -12.08
C GLY A 120 -3.30 -8.60 -11.04
N LEU A 121 -3.92 -8.42 -9.87
CA LEU A 121 -4.07 -9.45 -8.83
C LEU A 121 -4.78 -10.70 -9.36
N ALA A 122 -5.88 -10.51 -10.08
CA ALA A 122 -6.64 -11.60 -10.67
C ALA A 122 -5.81 -12.43 -11.67
N LEU A 123 -4.95 -11.77 -12.46
CA LEU A 123 -4.11 -12.43 -13.48
C LEU A 123 -2.81 -13.03 -12.92
N GLY A 124 -2.17 -12.34 -11.98
CA GLY A 124 -0.83 -12.66 -11.51
C GLY A 124 -0.77 -13.45 -10.21
N GLY A 125 -1.88 -13.55 -9.49
CA GLY A 125 -1.91 -14.10 -8.13
C GLY A 125 -1.39 -13.13 -7.09
N VAL A 126 -1.79 -13.35 -5.84
CA VAL A 126 -1.53 -12.44 -4.71
C VAL A 126 -0.03 -12.40 -4.39
N ALA A 127 0.65 -13.55 -4.35
CA ALA A 127 2.06 -13.61 -3.99
C ALA A 127 2.95 -12.84 -4.99
N LYS A 128 2.75 -13.04 -6.30
CA LYS A 128 3.57 -12.38 -7.33
C LYS A 128 3.29 -10.87 -7.40
N MET A 129 2.01 -10.49 -7.30
CA MET A 129 1.63 -9.08 -7.35
C MET A 129 2.06 -8.31 -6.10
N SER A 130 2.12 -8.95 -4.92
CA SER A 130 2.68 -8.32 -3.71
C SER A 130 4.13 -7.88 -3.90
N GLN A 131 4.92 -8.61 -4.70
CA GLN A 131 6.31 -8.25 -5.01
C GLN A 131 6.37 -7.09 -6.00
N ILE A 132 5.48 -7.08 -7.00
CA ILE A 132 5.38 -5.96 -7.94
C ILE A 132 4.95 -4.68 -7.21
N GLN A 133 4.08 -4.78 -6.21
CA GLN A 133 3.63 -3.64 -5.43
C GLN A 133 4.78 -2.96 -4.66
N GLN A 134 5.82 -3.68 -4.25
CA GLN A 134 6.99 -3.08 -3.60
C GLN A 134 7.75 -2.10 -4.51
N LEU A 135 7.65 -2.26 -5.84
CA LEU A 135 8.22 -1.31 -6.79
C LEU A 135 7.56 0.08 -6.66
N GLN A 136 6.29 0.14 -6.25
CA GLN A 136 5.59 1.41 -6.05
C GLN A 136 6.32 2.30 -5.03
N ALA A 137 6.81 1.74 -3.93
CA ALA A 137 7.54 2.49 -2.91
C ALA A 137 8.87 3.04 -3.44
N VAL A 138 9.61 2.23 -4.21
CA VAL A 138 10.87 2.65 -4.84
C VAL A 138 10.64 3.77 -5.84
N LEU A 139 9.63 3.63 -6.71
CA LEU A 139 9.27 4.64 -7.69
C LEU A 139 8.77 5.93 -7.03
N ALA A 140 8.08 5.84 -5.89
CA ALA A 140 7.66 7.01 -5.13
C ALA A 140 8.85 7.80 -4.59
N VAL A 141 9.85 7.14 -4.01
CA VAL A 141 11.09 7.80 -3.54
C VAL A 141 11.87 8.41 -4.72
N LEU A 142 11.93 7.71 -5.85
CA LEU A 142 12.55 8.23 -7.06
C LEU A 142 11.82 9.47 -7.59
N ALA A 143 10.49 9.43 -7.64
CA ALA A 143 9.67 10.57 -8.03
C ALA A 143 9.85 11.76 -7.07
N ALA A 144 9.92 11.52 -5.76
CA ALA A 144 10.19 12.57 -4.79
C ALA A 144 11.56 13.24 -5.04
N SER A 145 12.61 12.44 -5.31
CA SER A 145 13.93 12.99 -5.64
C SER A 145 13.93 13.79 -6.95
N LEU A 146 13.30 13.28 -8.02
CA LEU A 146 13.36 13.89 -9.35
C LEU A 146 12.38 15.04 -9.56
N VAL A 147 11.15 14.91 -9.04
CA VAL A 147 10.06 15.87 -9.26
C VAL A 147 10.02 16.93 -8.17
N LEU A 148 10.23 16.54 -6.92
CA LEU A 148 10.21 17.47 -5.78
C LEU A 148 11.61 17.97 -5.38
N GLY A 149 12.67 17.40 -5.96
CA GLY A 149 14.05 17.78 -5.65
C GLY A 149 14.48 17.38 -4.24
N GLU A 150 13.81 16.40 -3.62
CA GLU A 150 14.14 15.95 -2.26
C GLU A 150 15.52 15.28 -2.23
N GLN A 151 16.33 15.66 -1.23
CA GLN A 151 17.63 15.03 -0.99
C GLN A 151 17.44 13.71 -0.24
N ILE A 152 17.53 12.62 -0.99
CA ILE A 152 17.39 11.27 -0.45
C ILE A 152 18.75 10.74 0.03
N GLU A 153 18.81 10.32 1.30
CA GLU A 153 20.02 9.78 1.91
C GLU A 153 20.51 8.51 1.19
N THR A 154 21.83 8.41 1.00
CA THR A 154 22.48 7.25 0.35
C THR A 154 22.10 5.91 0.98
N ARG A 155 21.94 5.86 2.31
CA ARG A 155 21.53 4.63 3.00
C ARG A 155 20.15 4.15 2.55
N LEU A 156 19.20 5.05 2.29
CA LEU A 156 17.88 4.69 1.79
C LEU A 156 17.98 4.09 0.38
N TRP A 157 18.83 4.65 -0.49
CA TRP A 157 19.07 4.08 -1.82
C TRP A 157 19.61 2.65 -1.76
N ILE A 158 20.53 2.37 -0.84
CA ILE A 158 21.06 1.01 -0.64
C ILE A 158 19.95 0.06 -0.20
N VAL A 159 19.12 0.46 0.77
CA VAL A 159 17.99 -0.36 1.26
C VAL A 159 16.97 -0.62 0.16
N LEU A 160 16.64 0.38 -0.66
CA LEU A 160 15.75 0.20 -1.81
C LEU A 160 16.37 -0.72 -2.87
N GLY A 161 17.68 -0.63 -3.11
CA GLY A 161 18.40 -1.56 -3.99
C GLY A 161 18.34 -3.00 -3.50
N LEU A 162 18.57 -3.23 -2.21
CA LEU A 162 18.43 -4.55 -1.58
C LEU A 162 16.98 -5.06 -1.67
N LEU A 163 16.00 -4.18 -1.47
CA LEU A 163 14.59 -4.53 -1.62
C LEU A 163 14.27 -4.98 -3.06
N LEU A 164 14.78 -4.29 -4.07
CA LEU A 164 14.60 -4.69 -5.48
C LEU A 164 15.24 -6.05 -5.78
N VAL A 165 16.43 -6.32 -5.24
CA VAL A 165 17.08 -7.64 -5.36
C VAL A 165 16.22 -8.71 -4.70
N ALA A 166 15.69 -8.45 -3.51
CA ALA A 166 14.80 -9.38 -2.81
C ALA A 166 13.49 -9.61 -3.60
N VAL A 167 12.88 -8.56 -4.17
CA VAL A 167 11.71 -8.66 -5.04
C VAL A 167 11.99 -9.56 -6.25
N ALA A 168 13.14 -9.38 -6.91
CA ALA A 168 13.55 -10.19 -8.05
C ALA A 168 13.75 -11.65 -7.64
N ALA A 169 14.45 -11.91 -6.53
CA ALA A 169 14.71 -13.24 -6.01
C ALA A 169 13.42 -13.95 -5.55
N ALA A 170 12.53 -13.23 -4.85
CA ALA A 170 11.24 -13.75 -4.42
C ALA A 170 10.37 -14.12 -5.64
N ARG A 171 10.34 -13.27 -6.67
CA ARG A 171 9.65 -13.59 -7.93
C ARG A 171 10.24 -14.79 -8.64
N TRP A 172 11.56 -14.93 -8.68
CA TRP A 172 12.22 -16.10 -9.26
C TRP A 172 11.81 -17.38 -8.53
N SER A 173 11.80 -17.37 -7.20
CA SER A 173 11.38 -18.54 -6.40
C SER A 173 9.93 -18.97 -6.67
N LEU A 174 9.09 -18.04 -7.15
CA LEU A 174 7.71 -18.33 -7.54
C LEU A 174 7.57 -18.85 -8.98
N SER A 175 8.58 -18.66 -9.86
CA SER A 175 8.55 -19.14 -11.25
C SER A 175 9.12 -20.55 -11.44
N GLU A 176 9.80 -21.10 -10.44
CA GLU A 176 10.33 -22.47 -10.48
C GLU A 176 9.26 -23.55 -10.19
N ARG A 177 7.97 -23.21 -10.31
CA ARG A 177 6.81 -24.10 -10.23
C ARG A 177 5.84 -23.81 -11.38
#